data_AF-A0A946QDL1-F1
#
_entry.id   AF-A0A946QDL1-F1
#
_cell.length_a   1.000
_cell.length_b   1.000
_cell.length_c   1.000
_cell.angle_alpha   90.00
_cell.angle_beta   90.00
_cell.angle_gamma   90.00
#
_symmetry.space_group_name_H-M   'P 1'
#
loop_
_entity.id
_entity.type
_entity.pdbx_description
1 polymer ?
#
loop_
_entity_poly.entity_id
_entity_poly.type
_entity_poly.pdbx_seq_one_letter_code
_entity_poly.pdbx_strand_id
1 'polypeptide(L)'
;MVEQLKSSTPEFLRWTLAVACNHKDFPQWQNPDRVERHLRAVRVCEAAIREGRVLDGICVAAEQCDVDSDNVLGFRIADVVESFGNLETIAETCGQCPANAIKELHPTANAGCFGLMPITNIHVHPVGETIVLGETNLRQLLDKVLSDNCELSSRIAKHFAPTRPAWYGLWIPDSPSLSQRKVQLEVMDELLVSVTDTEVNPAWKLFTAALRVSVKHDFEIRIELCPAGVRDNVNWTVPEHCCRCHAPWKPDLRKSMSSCQICKYQGQPNKCHQGFVQGKRPYWKLRQFLGEQQAALFLEQYRQREGR
;
A
#
# COMPACT_ATOMS: atom_id res chain seq x y z
N MET A 1 -11.26 15.25 29.64
CA MET A 1 -11.50 15.25 28.18
C MET A 1 -10.23 14.75 27.51
N VAL A 2 -10.20 13.48 27.13
CA VAL A 2 -9.07 12.90 26.39
C VAL A 2 -9.22 13.40 24.96
N GLU A 3 -8.34 14.30 24.52
CA GLU A 3 -8.17 14.58 23.10
C GLU A 3 -7.80 13.25 22.43
N GLN A 4 -8.77 12.66 21.72
CA GLN A 4 -8.48 11.59 20.78
C GLN A 4 -7.46 12.15 19.79
N LEU A 5 -6.20 11.73 19.93
CA LEU A 5 -5.19 11.88 18.91
C LEU A 5 -5.78 11.30 17.62
N LYS A 6 -6.28 12.17 16.74
CA LYS A 6 -6.72 11.79 15.40
C LYS A 6 -5.51 11.14 14.73
N SER A 7 -5.52 9.81 14.62
CA SER A 7 -4.37 9.10 14.06
C SER A 7 -4.14 9.61 12.64
N SER A 8 -2.95 10.14 12.39
CA SER A 8 -2.58 10.64 11.07
C SER A 8 -2.27 9.46 10.15
N THR A 9 -2.62 9.59 8.88
CA THR A 9 -2.16 8.67 7.83
C THR A 9 -1.04 9.39 7.09
N PRO A 10 0.18 8.83 7.01
CA PRO A 10 1.28 9.44 6.28
C PRO A 10 0.97 9.50 4.77
N GLU A 11 1.81 10.21 4.00
CA GLU A 11 1.81 10.06 2.55
C GLU A 11 2.20 8.64 2.15
N PHE A 12 1.64 8.15 1.06
CA PHE A 12 1.97 6.83 0.50
C PHE A 12 1.75 6.81 -1.00
N LEU A 13 2.51 5.98 -1.71
CA LEU A 13 2.20 5.64 -3.09
C LEU A 13 1.19 4.51 -3.12
N ARG A 14 0.22 4.62 -4.01
CA ARG A 14 -0.55 3.47 -4.50
C ARG A 14 -0.08 3.15 -5.90
N TRP A 15 0.04 1.88 -6.22
CA TRP A 15 0.47 1.49 -7.55
C TRP A 15 -0.17 0.20 -8.02
N THR A 16 -0.23 0.04 -9.34
CA THR A 16 -0.56 -1.24 -9.99
C THR A 16 0.17 -1.39 -11.31
N LEU A 17 0.58 -2.62 -11.63
CA LEU A 17 1.01 -2.98 -12.97
C LEU A 17 -0.23 -3.14 -13.86
N ALA A 18 -0.34 -2.30 -14.89
CA ALA A 18 -1.46 -2.23 -15.81
C ALA A 18 -1.40 -3.35 -16.87
N VAL A 19 -1.43 -4.59 -16.39
CA VAL A 19 -1.55 -5.80 -17.20
C VAL A 19 -2.96 -6.38 -17.04
N ALA A 20 -3.61 -6.66 -18.18
CA ALA A 20 -4.92 -7.29 -18.21
C ALA A 20 -4.86 -8.69 -17.57
N CYS A 21 -5.88 -9.05 -16.79
CA CYS A 21 -5.93 -10.29 -16.04
C CYS A 21 -7.38 -10.63 -15.71
N ASN A 22 -7.73 -11.92 -15.65
CA ASN A 22 -9.08 -12.38 -15.30
C ASN A 22 -9.48 -11.97 -13.87
N HIS A 23 -8.52 -11.83 -12.95
CA HIS A 23 -8.77 -11.27 -11.61
C HIS A 23 -8.89 -9.73 -11.60
N LYS A 24 -8.78 -9.08 -12.76
CA LYS A 24 -8.94 -7.64 -12.94
C LYS A 24 -10.11 -7.33 -13.87
N ASP A 25 -11.13 -8.19 -13.90
CA ASP A 25 -12.32 -8.01 -14.73
C ASP A 25 -13.33 -7.05 -14.08
N PHE A 26 -12.98 -5.77 -14.05
CA PHE A 26 -13.85 -4.71 -13.57
C PHE A 26 -13.53 -3.36 -14.25
N PRO A 27 -14.50 -2.41 -14.29
CA PRO A 27 -14.27 -1.11 -14.88
C PRO A 27 -13.12 -0.35 -14.21
N GLN A 28 -12.28 0.31 -15.01
CA GLN A 28 -11.12 1.07 -14.55
C GLN A 28 -10.09 0.19 -13.79
N TRP A 29 -9.84 -1.02 -14.28
CA TRP A 29 -8.86 -1.97 -13.73
C TRP A 29 -7.40 -1.48 -13.72
N GLN A 30 -7.11 -0.36 -14.37
CA GLN A 30 -5.80 0.30 -14.31
C GLN A 30 -5.69 1.30 -13.14
N ASN A 31 -6.79 1.62 -12.46
CA ASN A 31 -6.79 2.54 -11.33
C ASN A 31 -6.19 1.84 -10.08
N PRO A 32 -5.10 2.36 -9.48
CA PRO A 32 -4.47 1.72 -8.33
C PRO A 32 -5.38 1.51 -7.11
N ASP A 33 -6.25 2.47 -6.77
CA ASP A 33 -7.21 2.36 -5.65
C ASP A 33 -8.24 1.25 -5.90
N ARG A 34 -8.75 1.13 -7.13
CA ARG A 34 -9.71 0.06 -7.45
C ARG A 34 -9.07 -1.32 -7.44
N VAL A 35 -7.86 -1.46 -8.00
CA VAL A 35 -7.12 -2.73 -7.95
C VAL A 35 -6.80 -3.12 -6.52
N GLU A 36 -6.36 -2.17 -5.69
CA GLU A 36 -6.11 -2.41 -4.28
C GLU A 36 -7.37 -2.93 -3.56
N ARG A 37 -8.50 -2.24 -3.71
CA ARG A 37 -9.75 -2.64 -3.05
C ARG A 37 -10.27 -3.99 -3.51
N HIS A 38 -10.05 -4.34 -4.77
CA HIS A 38 -10.50 -5.60 -5.35
C HIS A 38 -9.59 -6.77 -4.92
N LEU A 39 -8.27 -6.63 -5.08
CA LEU A 39 -7.32 -7.73 -4.86
C LEU A 39 -6.76 -7.83 -3.43
N ARG A 40 -7.00 -6.83 -2.55
CA ARG A 40 -6.49 -6.86 -1.16
C ARG A 40 -6.90 -8.14 -0.43
N ALA A 41 -8.15 -8.56 -0.57
CA ALA A 41 -8.67 -9.68 0.20
C ALA A 41 -7.95 -11.00 -0.15
N VAL A 42 -7.62 -11.21 -1.43
CA VAL A 42 -6.78 -12.32 -1.90
C VAL A 42 -5.40 -12.26 -1.24
N ARG A 43 -4.75 -11.09 -1.23
CA ARG A 43 -3.43 -10.93 -0.60
C ARG A 43 -3.46 -11.18 0.91
N VAL A 44 -4.54 -10.80 1.59
CA VAL A 44 -4.73 -11.09 3.02
C VAL A 44 -4.90 -12.60 3.27
N CYS A 45 -5.61 -13.32 2.40
CA CYS A 45 -5.73 -14.79 2.48
C CYS A 45 -4.35 -15.46 2.33
N GLU A 46 -3.60 -15.08 1.31
CA GLU A 46 -2.26 -15.60 1.02
C GLU A 46 -1.29 -15.37 2.19
N ALA A 47 -1.33 -14.18 2.78
CA ALA A 47 -0.55 -13.88 3.98
C ALA A 47 -0.97 -14.75 5.17
N ALA A 48 -2.28 -14.91 5.41
CA ALA A 48 -2.78 -15.75 6.49
C ALA A 48 -2.38 -17.23 6.37
N ILE A 49 -2.44 -17.78 5.16
CA ILE A 49 -2.02 -19.16 4.88
C ILE A 49 -0.52 -19.30 5.17
N ARG A 50 0.31 -18.39 4.64
CA ARG A 50 1.76 -18.41 4.85
C ARG A 50 2.16 -18.25 6.32
N GLU A 51 1.42 -17.44 7.06
CA GLU A 51 1.64 -17.20 8.49
C GLU A 51 1.04 -18.30 9.39
N GLY A 52 0.44 -19.35 8.82
CA GLY A 52 -0.14 -20.46 9.58
C GLY A 52 -1.44 -20.10 10.31
N ARG A 53 -2.05 -18.94 10.04
CA ARG A 53 -3.21 -18.41 10.77
C ARG A 53 -4.56 -19.01 10.36
N VAL A 54 -4.55 -20.11 9.61
CA VAL A 54 -5.76 -20.74 9.05
C VAL A 54 -5.97 -22.11 9.67
N LEU A 55 -7.14 -22.33 10.29
CA LEU A 55 -7.62 -23.62 10.79
C LEU A 55 -8.93 -23.96 10.11
N ASP A 56 -9.06 -25.16 9.55
CA ASP A 56 -10.29 -25.64 8.88
C ASP A 56 -10.89 -24.65 7.87
N GLY A 57 -10.02 -23.99 7.10
CA GLY A 57 -10.41 -22.99 6.10
C GLY A 57 -10.85 -21.64 6.67
N ILE A 58 -10.65 -21.39 7.97
CA ILE A 58 -10.99 -20.14 8.67
C ILE A 58 -9.70 -19.46 9.14
N CYS A 59 -9.52 -18.21 8.75
CA CYS A 59 -8.43 -17.36 9.19
C CYS A 59 -8.79 -16.62 10.48
N VAL A 60 -7.85 -16.56 11.44
CA VAL A 60 -7.92 -15.66 12.61
C VAL A 60 -7.01 -14.45 12.41
N ALA A 61 -7.46 -13.26 12.81
CA ALA A 61 -6.67 -12.03 12.75
C ALA A 61 -5.45 -12.11 13.69
N ALA A 62 -4.26 -11.74 13.20
CA ALA A 62 -2.98 -11.90 13.90
C ALA A 62 -2.90 -11.21 15.29
N GLU A 63 -3.61 -10.10 15.47
CA GLU A 63 -3.49 -9.23 16.66
C GLU A 63 -4.43 -9.63 17.81
N GLN A 64 -5.27 -10.65 17.63
CA GLN A 64 -6.37 -10.95 18.57
C GLN A 64 -6.30 -12.32 19.23
N CYS A 65 -5.16 -13.02 19.13
CA CYS A 65 -5.02 -14.35 19.74
C CYS A 65 -5.11 -14.32 21.29
N ASP A 66 -4.93 -13.15 21.94
CA ASP A 66 -4.97 -12.98 23.41
C ASP A 66 -6.16 -12.14 23.92
N VAL A 67 -7.11 -11.79 23.05
CA VAL A 67 -8.25 -10.90 23.40
C VAL A 67 -9.52 -11.72 23.62
N ASP A 68 -10.39 -11.22 24.50
CA ASP A 68 -11.74 -11.72 24.79
C ASP A 68 -12.46 -12.26 23.54
N SER A 69 -12.98 -13.49 23.66
CA SER A 69 -13.56 -14.28 22.57
C SER A 69 -14.66 -13.55 21.78
N ASP A 70 -15.31 -12.57 22.42
CA ASP A 70 -16.42 -11.79 21.85
C ASP A 70 -16.03 -10.86 20.70
N ASN A 71 -14.73 -10.54 20.56
CA ASN A 71 -14.26 -9.57 19.59
C ASN A 71 -13.22 -10.12 18.61
N VAL A 72 -12.99 -11.44 18.61
CA VAL A 72 -12.08 -12.07 17.67
C VAL A 72 -12.62 -11.99 16.25
N LEU A 73 -11.77 -11.49 15.36
CA LEU A 73 -12.03 -11.26 13.97
C LEU A 73 -11.40 -12.34 13.12
N GLY A 74 -12.08 -12.71 12.05
CA GLY A 74 -11.63 -13.71 11.11
C GLY A 74 -12.46 -13.68 9.84
N PHE A 75 -12.19 -14.64 8.96
CA PHE A 75 -12.95 -14.84 7.73
C PHE A 75 -12.79 -16.27 7.23
N ARG A 76 -13.76 -16.75 6.47
CA ARG A 76 -13.63 -18.01 5.73
C ARG A 76 -12.86 -17.75 4.45
N ILE A 77 -11.86 -18.57 4.17
CA ILE A 77 -11.04 -18.46 2.96
C ILE A 77 -11.93 -18.60 1.72
N ALA A 78 -12.83 -19.58 1.71
CA ALA A 78 -13.74 -19.86 0.59
C ALA A 78 -14.58 -18.62 0.20
N ASP A 79 -15.21 -17.96 1.18
CA ASP A 79 -16.04 -16.77 0.96
C ASP A 79 -15.24 -15.60 0.34
N VAL A 80 -13.94 -15.49 0.67
CA VAL A 80 -13.10 -14.41 0.12
C VAL A 80 -12.68 -14.68 -1.32
N VAL A 81 -12.34 -15.93 -1.63
CA VAL A 81 -11.80 -16.30 -2.95
C VAL A 81 -12.88 -16.66 -3.97
N GLU A 82 -14.14 -16.84 -3.55
CA GLU A 82 -15.26 -17.25 -4.42
C GLU A 82 -15.36 -16.41 -5.70
N SER A 83 -15.29 -15.07 -5.57
CA SER A 83 -15.34 -14.16 -6.72
C SER A 83 -14.13 -14.26 -7.67
N PHE A 84 -13.09 -14.98 -7.27
CA PHE A 84 -11.87 -15.26 -8.04
C PHE A 84 -11.76 -16.73 -8.46
N GLY A 85 -12.82 -17.53 -8.21
CA GLY A 85 -12.81 -18.98 -8.35
C GLY A 85 -12.46 -19.66 -7.03
N ASN A 86 -11.23 -20.14 -6.92
CA ASN A 86 -10.69 -20.75 -5.70
C ASN A 86 -9.17 -20.46 -5.59
N LEU A 87 -8.53 -20.95 -4.52
CA LEU A 87 -7.09 -20.77 -4.34
C LEU A 87 -6.25 -21.38 -5.46
N GLU A 88 -6.69 -22.50 -6.04
CA GLU A 88 -5.99 -23.17 -7.14
C GLU A 88 -6.02 -22.30 -8.40
N THR A 89 -7.18 -21.77 -8.79
CA THR A 89 -7.35 -20.84 -9.91
C THR A 89 -6.50 -19.57 -9.73
N ILE A 90 -6.44 -19.03 -8.51
CA ILE A 90 -5.59 -17.89 -8.19
C ILE A 90 -4.12 -18.25 -8.36
N ALA A 91 -3.68 -19.40 -7.85
CA ALA A 91 -2.31 -19.87 -7.94
C ALA A 91 -1.91 -20.18 -9.39
N GLU A 92 -2.79 -20.77 -10.20
CA GLU A 92 -2.56 -21.02 -11.62
C GLU A 92 -2.39 -19.70 -12.39
N THR A 93 -3.30 -18.75 -12.17
CA THR A 93 -3.28 -17.44 -12.85
C THR A 93 -2.07 -16.61 -12.44
N CYS A 94 -1.78 -16.54 -11.14
CA CYS A 94 -0.69 -15.73 -10.61
C CYS A 94 0.67 -16.44 -10.70
N GLY A 95 0.68 -17.76 -10.83
CA GLY A 95 1.84 -18.64 -10.71
C GLY A 95 2.93 -18.34 -11.73
N GLN A 96 2.53 -18.10 -12.98
CA GLN A 96 3.41 -17.76 -14.11
C GLN A 96 3.23 -16.33 -14.59
N CYS A 97 2.44 -15.51 -13.88
CA CYS A 97 2.17 -14.15 -14.30
C CYS A 97 3.43 -13.28 -14.11
N PRO A 98 4.02 -12.73 -15.18
CA PRO A 98 5.21 -11.87 -15.07
C PRO A 98 4.91 -10.57 -14.30
N ALA A 99 3.65 -10.14 -14.22
CA ALA A 99 3.24 -8.98 -13.44
C ALA A 99 3.10 -9.27 -11.94
N ASN A 100 3.29 -10.52 -11.48
CA ASN A 100 3.19 -10.90 -10.08
C ASN A 100 4.47 -10.56 -9.30
N ALA A 101 4.74 -9.27 -9.12
CA ALA A 101 6.01 -8.75 -8.59
C ALA A 101 6.36 -9.24 -7.17
N ILE A 102 5.36 -9.65 -6.36
CA ILE A 102 5.61 -10.19 -5.02
C ILE A 102 6.41 -11.51 -5.06
N LYS A 103 6.45 -12.22 -6.20
CA LYS A 103 7.22 -13.45 -6.36
C LYS A 103 8.73 -13.27 -6.24
N GLU A 104 9.25 -12.06 -6.47
CA GLU A 104 10.66 -11.75 -6.19
C GLU A 104 10.98 -11.84 -4.68
N LEU A 105 9.98 -11.61 -3.81
CA LEU A 105 10.13 -11.66 -2.35
C LEU A 105 9.61 -12.97 -1.75
N HIS A 106 8.51 -13.49 -2.29
CA HIS A 106 7.81 -14.67 -1.83
C HIS A 106 7.39 -15.51 -3.04
N PRO A 107 8.18 -16.53 -3.45
CA PRO A 107 7.98 -17.25 -4.72
C PRO A 107 6.60 -17.90 -4.92
N THR A 108 5.94 -18.25 -3.81
CA THR A 108 4.62 -18.88 -3.78
C THR A 108 3.47 -17.88 -3.65
N ALA A 109 3.75 -16.59 -3.42
CA ALA A 109 2.71 -15.60 -3.19
C ALA A 109 2.00 -15.17 -4.48
N ASN A 110 0.70 -14.91 -4.33
CA ASN A 110 -0.19 -14.48 -5.40
C ASN A 110 -0.59 -13.00 -5.28
N ALA A 111 -1.22 -12.46 -6.33
CA ALA A 111 -1.75 -11.09 -6.37
C ALA A 111 -0.71 -9.98 -6.04
N GLY A 112 0.50 -10.09 -6.59
CA GLY A 112 1.60 -9.12 -6.42
C GLY A 112 1.63 -7.96 -7.43
N CYS A 113 0.62 -7.81 -8.27
CA CYS A 113 0.58 -6.78 -9.33
C CYS A 113 0.07 -5.40 -8.88
N PHE A 114 0.03 -5.16 -7.56
CA PHE A 114 -0.41 -3.90 -6.95
C PHE A 114 0.24 -3.71 -5.58
N GLY A 115 0.18 -2.50 -5.02
CA GLY A 115 0.69 -2.27 -3.68
C GLY A 115 0.47 -0.87 -3.16
N LEU A 116 0.77 -0.75 -1.87
CA LEU A 116 0.85 0.51 -1.15
C LEU A 116 2.30 0.63 -0.67
N MET A 117 2.93 1.78 -0.90
CA MET A 117 4.28 2.07 -0.42
C MET A 117 4.23 3.30 0.47
N PRO A 118 4.27 3.16 1.80
CA PRO A 118 4.25 4.30 2.68
C PRO A 118 5.57 5.10 2.55
N ILE A 119 5.46 6.43 2.56
CA ILE A 119 6.60 7.35 2.50
C ILE A 119 7.25 7.51 3.89
N THR A 120 6.66 6.94 4.94
CA THR A 120 7.25 6.85 6.28
C THR A 120 7.10 5.42 6.81
N ASN A 121 7.91 5.02 7.79
CA ASN A 121 7.76 3.72 8.46
C ASN A 121 6.57 3.66 9.45
N ILE A 122 5.54 4.48 9.23
CA ILE A 122 4.29 4.38 9.99
C ILE A 122 3.41 3.35 9.27
N HIS A 123 3.26 2.18 9.87
CA HIS A 123 2.33 1.16 9.40
C HIS A 123 0.98 1.37 10.06
N VAL A 124 -0.01 1.64 9.23
CA VAL A 124 -1.38 1.79 9.68
C VAL A 124 -2.08 0.46 9.46
N HIS A 125 -2.19 -0.38 10.50
CA HIS A 125 -2.89 -1.64 10.37
C HIS A 125 -4.40 -1.39 10.16
N PRO A 126 -5.10 -2.16 9.30
CA PRO A 126 -6.54 -1.98 9.06
C PRO A 126 -7.40 -2.36 10.26
N VAL A 127 -6.89 -3.25 11.13
CA VAL A 127 -7.69 -3.90 12.20
C VAL A 127 -7.23 -3.48 13.61
N GLY A 128 -6.07 -2.83 13.73
CA GLY A 128 -5.42 -2.52 15.01
C GLY A 128 -4.92 -1.08 15.12
N GLU A 129 -4.08 -0.87 16.12
CA GLU A 129 -3.42 0.42 16.37
C GLU A 129 -2.44 0.76 15.24
N THR A 130 -2.17 2.05 15.05
CA THR A 130 -1.09 2.46 14.14
C THR A 130 0.24 2.01 14.74
N ILE A 131 0.94 1.09 14.08
CA ILE A 131 2.24 0.58 14.51
C ILE A 131 3.31 1.39 13.77
N VAL A 132 4.16 2.10 14.51
CA VAL A 132 5.36 2.70 13.95
C VAL A 132 6.40 1.57 13.81
N LEU A 133 6.65 1.11 12.58
CA LEU A 133 7.61 0.03 12.29
C LEU A 133 9.08 0.48 12.37
N GLY A 134 9.33 1.75 12.66
CA GLY A 134 10.65 2.31 12.88
C GLY A 134 10.70 3.82 12.70
N GLU A 135 11.84 4.42 13.04
CA GLU A 135 12.09 5.87 12.88
C GLU A 135 12.44 6.27 11.44
N THR A 136 12.70 5.30 10.57
CA THR A 136 13.19 5.56 9.21
C THR A 136 12.15 6.28 8.36
N ASN A 137 12.55 7.43 7.82
CA ASN A 137 11.70 8.30 7.02
C ASN A 137 12.18 8.27 5.56
N LEU A 138 11.37 7.71 4.65
CA LEU A 138 11.72 7.61 3.24
C LEU A 138 12.04 8.98 2.63
N ARG A 139 11.40 10.07 3.09
CA ARG A 139 11.68 11.42 2.59
C ARG A 139 13.13 11.82 2.85
N GLN A 140 13.63 11.56 4.05
CA GLN A 140 15.00 11.88 4.44
C GLN A 140 16.00 11.01 3.68
N LEU A 141 15.68 9.71 3.51
CA LEU A 141 16.51 8.81 2.72
C LEU A 141 16.56 9.21 1.25
N LEU A 142 15.41 9.54 0.65
CA LEU A 142 15.35 10.04 -0.72
C LEU A 142 16.12 11.35 -0.86
N ASP A 143 15.92 12.31 0.05
CA ASP A 143 16.67 13.57 0.01
C ASP A 143 18.19 13.32 0.11
N LYS A 144 18.62 12.37 0.97
CA LYS A 144 20.02 11.97 1.10
C LYS A 144 20.57 11.28 -0.16
N VAL A 145 19.87 10.29 -0.69
CA VAL A 145 20.26 9.60 -1.94
C VAL A 145 20.42 10.60 -3.07
N LEU A 146 19.51 11.57 -3.17
CA LEU A 146 19.55 12.60 -4.21
C LEU A 146 20.62 13.67 -3.95
N SER A 147 20.94 14.00 -2.69
CA SER A 147 22.05 14.90 -2.38
C SER A 147 23.41 14.26 -2.65
N ASP A 148 23.54 12.98 -2.35
CA ASP A 148 24.82 12.26 -2.38
C ASP A 148 25.15 11.76 -3.79
N ASN A 149 24.15 11.56 -4.66
CA ASN A 149 24.32 11.10 -6.03
C ASN A 149 23.95 12.18 -7.07
N CYS A 150 24.94 13.01 -7.43
CA CYS A 150 24.75 14.14 -8.36
C CYS A 150 24.35 13.70 -9.79
N GLU A 151 24.81 12.53 -10.24
CA GLU A 151 24.46 11.96 -11.54
C GLU A 151 22.99 11.55 -11.58
N LEU A 152 22.53 10.85 -10.55
CA LEU A 152 21.13 10.44 -10.42
C LEU A 152 20.21 11.67 -10.31
N SER A 153 20.60 12.66 -9.50
CA SER A 153 19.90 13.95 -9.43
C SER A 153 19.80 14.66 -10.78
N SER A 154 20.86 14.62 -11.60
CA SER A 154 20.85 15.20 -12.94
C SER A 154 19.89 14.46 -13.89
N ARG A 155 19.85 13.12 -13.81
CA ARG A 155 18.89 12.31 -14.57
C ARG A 155 17.44 12.58 -14.16
N ILE A 156 17.19 12.77 -12.87
CA ILE A 156 15.86 13.17 -12.40
C ILE A 156 15.46 14.52 -12.97
N ALA A 157 16.34 15.53 -12.88
CA ALA A 157 16.07 16.85 -13.43
C ALA A 157 15.81 16.83 -14.95
N LYS A 158 16.41 15.89 -15.67
CA LYS A 158 16.19 15.68 -17.11
C LYS A 158 14.84 15.03 -17.42
N HIS A 159 14.37 14.08 -16.60
CA HIS A 159 13.23 13.22 -16.92
C HIS A 159 11.94 13.56 -16.16
N PHE A 160 12.00 14.36 -15.11
CA PHE A 160 10.86 14.66 -14.24
C PHE A 160 10.64 16.16 -14.06
N ALA A 161 9.43 16.53 -13.64
CA ALA A 161 9.10 17.91 -13.36
C ALA A 161 9.88 18.41 -12.13
N PRO A 162 10.41 19.65 -12.17
CA PRO A 162 11.20 20.18 -11.07
C PRO A 162 10.33 20.43 -9.83
N THR A 163 10.74 19.87 -8.70
CA THR A 163 10.09 20.07 -7.40
C THR A 163 11.11 20.34 -6.30
N ARG A 164 10.66 20.90 -5.18
CA ARG A 164 11.45 21.01 -3.94
C ARG A 164 10.60 20.58 -2.75
N PRO A 165 10.86 19.42 -2.11
CA PRO A 165 11.90 18.43 -2.41
C PRO A 165 11.83 17.79 -3.80
N ALA A 166 12.96 17.32 -4.33
CA ALA A 166 13.06 16.76 -5.70
C ALA A 166 12.29 15.44 -5.87
N TRP A 167 12.17 14.66 -4.79
CA TRP A 167 11.50 13.35 -4.84
C TRP A 167 10.00 13.45 -5.16
N TYR A 168 9.32 14.58 -4.90
CA TYR A 168 7.93 14.76 -5.34
C TYR A 168 7.80 14.63 -6.86
N GLY A 169 8.79 15.11 -7.62
CA GLY A 169 8.81 15.06 -9.07
C GLY A 169 8.80 13.65 -9.64
N LEU A 170 9.39 12.69 -8.91
CA LEU A 170 9.43 11.27 -9.28
C LEU A 170 8.02 10.68 -9.44
N TRP A 171 7.06 11.18 -8.68
CA TRP A 171 5.73 10.60 -8.55
C TRP A 171 4.62 11.43 -9.22
N ILE A 172 4.97 12.52 -9.91
CA ILE A 172 4.01 13.34 -10.67
C ILE A 172 3.43 12.58 -11.87
N PRO A 173 4.22 11.85 -12.68
CA PRO A 173 3.67 11.05 -13.76
C PRO A 173 2.86 9.88 -13.19
N ASP A 174 1.56 9.87 -13.48
CA ASP A 174 0.65 8.78 -13.10
C ASP A 174 0.92 7.49 -13.91
N SER A 175 1.50 7.65 -15.09
CA SER A 175 2.03 6.59 -15.96
C SER A 175 3.41 7.00 -16.51
N PRO A 176 4.50 6.68 -15.77
CA PRO A 176 5.85 7.02 -16.21
C PRO A 176 6.27 6.22 -17.45
N SER A 177 6.91 6.92 -18.38
CA SER A 177 7.60 6.31 -19.54
C SER A 177 8.65 5.28 -19.10
N LEU A 178 9.07 4.39 -20.01
CA LEU A 178 10.12 3.40 -19.71
C LEU A 178 11.41 4.08 -19.19
N SER A 179 11.82 5.21 -19.76
CA SER A 179 12.97 5.98 -19.26
C SER A 179 12.77 6.51 -17.84
N GLN A 180 11.57 6.99 -17.52
CA GLN A 180 11.25 7.46 -16.17
C GLN A 180 11.23 6.30 -15.17
N ARG A 181 10.64 5.15 -15.55
CA ARG A 181 10.63 3.94 -14.72
C ARG A 181 12.04 3.41 -14.42
N LYS A 182 12.95 3.47 -15.39
CA LYS A 182 14.38 3.12 -15.18
C LYS A 182 15.03 4.03 -14.13
N VAL A 183 14.82 5.35 -14.23
CA VAL A 183 15.35 6.29 -13.23
C VAL A 183 14.69 6.08 -11.86
N GLN A 184 13.38 5.84 -11.80
CA GLN A 184 12.70 5.49 -10.53
C GLN A 184 13.28 4.21 -9.92
N LEU A 185 13.54 3.19 -10.72
CA LEU A 185 14.15 1.94 -10.27
C LEU A 185 15.56 2.18 -9.72
N GLU A 186 16.40 2.95 -10.42
CA GLU A 186 17.75 3.30 -9.95
C GLU A 186 17.70 4.05 -8.60
N VAL A 187 16.78 4.99 -8.43
CA VAL A 187 16.57 5.68 -7.15
C VAL A 187 16.20 4.70 -6.04
N MET A 188 15.29 3.77 -6.31
CA MET A 188 14.85 2.81 -5.31
C MET A 188 15.93 1.76 -5.01
N ASP A 189 16.69 1.30 -5.99
CA ASP A 189 17.80 0.36 -5.79
C ASP A 189 18.92 1.03 -4.97
N GLU A 190 19.31 2.27 -5.29
CA GLU A 190 20.29 3.04 -4.50
C GLU A 190 19.81 3.25 -3.06
N LEU A 191 18.52 3.58 -2.89
CA LEU A 191 17.92 3.74 -1.58
C LEU A 191 18.00 2.45 -0.77
N LEU A 192 17.65 1.30 -1.36
CA LEU A 192 17.68 0.01 -0.68
C LEU A 192 19.11 -0.45 -0.33
N VAL A 193 20.12 -0.06 -1.12
CA VAL A 193 21.53 -0.31 -0.79
C VAL A 193 22.01 0.58 0.38
N SER A 194 21.44 1.77 0.52
CA SER A 194 21.84 2.76 1.54
C SER A 194 21.30 2.50 2.95
N VAL A 195 20.44 1.48 3.13
CA VAL A 195 19.78 1.15 4.40
C VAL A 195 19.99 -0.32 4.75
N THR A 196 19.97 -0.65 6.04
CA THR A 196 20.08 -2.04 6.49
C THR A 196 18.75 -2.78 6.30
N ASP A 197 18.80 -4.10 6.12
CA ASP A 197 17.59 -4.92 5.93
C ASP A 197 16.55 -4.79 7.06
N THR A 198 17.00 -4.51 8.29
CA THR A 198 16.15 -4.29 9.45
C THR A 198 15.40 -2.94 9.41
N GLU A 199 15.88 -1.98 8.63
CA GLU A 199 15.26 -0.65 8.48
C GLU A 199 14.32 -0.56 7.26
N VAL A 200 14.41 -1.54 6.36
CA VAL A 200 13.67 -1.54 5.10
C VAL A 200 12.24 -2.01 5.32
N ASN A 201 11.29 -1.14 5.01
CA ASN A 201 9.89 -1.51 4.92
C ASN A 201 9.67 -2.55 3.79
N PRO A 202 9.03 -3.71 4.04
CA PRO A 202 8.73 -4.70 3.00
C PRO A 202 7.96 -4.12 1.80
N ALA A 203 7.15 -3.08 2.02
CA ALA A 203 6.44 -2.38 0.96
C ALA A 203 7.38 -1.64 -0.02
N TRP A 204 8.54 -1.17 0.44
CA TRP A 204 9.55 -0.55 -0.41
C TRP A 204 10.18 -1.61 -1.32
N LYS A 205 10.57 -2.76 -0.76
CA LYS A 205 11.09 -3.90 -1.55
C LYS A 205 10.08 -4.34 -2.60
N LEU A 206 8.79 -4.39 -2.24
CA LEU A 206 7.74 -4.79 -3.18
C LEU A 206 7.55 -3.77 -4.31
N PHE A 207 7.59 -2.47 -4.02
CA PHE A 207 7.52 -1.44 -5.05
C PHE A 207 8.75 -1.47 -5.97
N THR A 208 9.96 -1.67 -5.43
CA THR A 208 11.17 -1.83 -6.23
C THR A 208 11.08 -3.06 -7.14
N ALA A 209 10.59 -4.19 -6.63
CA ALA A 209 10.33 -5.39 -7.44
C ALA A 209 9.31 -5.11 -8.56
N ALA A 210 8.27 -4.33 -8.27
CA ALA A 210 7.29 -3.92 -9.28
C ALA A 210 7.88 -3.02 -10.36
N LEU A 211 8.73 -2.06 -10.01
CA LEU A 211 9.47 -1.24 -10.97
C LEU A 211 10.41 -2.10 -11.82
N ARG A 212 11.11 -3.07 -11.23
CA ARG A 212 11.98 -4.01 -11.94
C ARG A 212 11.21 -4.84 -12.95
N VAL A 213 10.10 -5.44 -12.55
CA VAL A 213 9.18 -6.17 -13.43
C VAL A 213 8.66 -5.27 -14.55
N SER A 214 8.24 -4.05 -14.19
CA SER A 214 7.73 -3.05 -15.14
C SER A 214 8.77 -2.71 -16.20
N VAL A 215 10.02 -2.45 -15.81
CA VAL A 215 11.12 -2.14 -16.74
C VAL A 215 11.49 -3.35 -17.59
N LYS A 216 11.60 -4.53 -16.97
CA LYS A 216 12.02 -5.78 -17.64
C LYS A 216 11.05 -6.22 -18.72
N HIS A 217 9.76 -6.14 -18.45
CA HIS A 217 8.69 -6.60 -19.35
C HIS A 217 8.01 -5.46 -20.11
N ASP A 218 8.48 -4.23 -19.91
CA ASP A 218 7.86 -3.00 -20.42
C ASP A 218 6.36 -2.87 -20.08
N PHE A 219 5.95 -3.35 -18.91
CA PHE A 219 4.58 -3.17 -18.43
C PHE A 219 4.36 -1.77 -17.92
N GLU A 220 3.29 -1.11 -18.35
CA GLU A 220 2.85 0.14 -17.74
C GLU A 220 2.63 -0.07 -16.23
N ILE A 221 3.17 0.84 -15.42
CA ILE A 221 2.87 0.94 -14.00
C ILE A 221 2.08 2.22 -13.78
N ARG A 222 0.95 2.12 -13.09
CA ARG A 222 0.16 3.27 -12.67
C ARG A 222 0.55 3.61 -11.24
N ILE A 223 0.92 4.85 -10.98
CA ILE A 223 1.38 5.33 -9.67
C ILE A 223 0.54 6.54 -9.27
N GLU A 224 0.11 6.57 -8.01
CA GLU A 224 -0.59 7.71 -7.41
C GLU A 224 0.07 8.04 -6.07
N LEU A 225 0.55 9.27 -5.91
CA LEU A 225 0.98 9.78 -4.61
C LEU A 225 -0.26 10.25 -3.83
N CYS A 226 -0.62 9.52 -2.78
CA CYS A 226 -1.67 9.93 -1.88
C CYS A 226 -1.12 10.88 -0.81
N PRO A 227 -1.73 12.07 -0.64
CA PRO A 227 -1.33 13.01 0.40
C PRO A 227 -1.51 12.41 1.79
N ALA A 228 -0.79 12.95 2.78
CA ALA A 228 -1.06 12.67 4.17
C ALA A 228 -2.50 13.09 4.51
N GLY A 229 -3.14 12.30 5.36
CA GLY A 229 -4.52 12.54 5.78
C GLY A 229 -4.69 12.33 7.28
N VAL A 230 -5.93 12.51 7.72
CA VAL A 230 -6.34 12.34 9.10
C VAL A 230 -7.48 11.34 9.12
N ARG A 231 -7.34 10.26 9.90
CA ARG A 231 -8.41 9.29 10.06
C ARG A 231 -9.08 9.41 11.43
N ASP A 232 -10.39 9.30 11.43
CA ASP A 232 -11.16 8.87 12.59
C ASP A 232 -11.55 7.38 12.43
N ASN A 233 -12.41 6.84 13.29
CA ASN A 233 -12.81 5.43 13.23
C ASN A 233 -13.59 5.03 11.96
N VAL A 234 -14.11 6.00 11.20
CA VAL A 234 -15.00 5.79 10.04
C VAL A 234 -14.48 6.49 8.79
N ASN A 235 -13.97 7.72 8.93
CA ASN A 235 -13.63 8.60 7.83
C ASN A 235 -12.13 8.86 7.75
N TRP A 236 -11.63 8.91 6.53
CA TRP A 236 -10.33 9.42 6.16
C TRP A 236 -10.51 10.76 5.47
N THR A 237 -9.94 11.81 6.06
CA THR A 237 -9.99 13.18 5.54
C THR A 237 -8.63 13.55 4.98
N VAL A 238 -8.60 13.93 3.70
CA VAL A 238 -7.40 14.43 3.04
C VAL A 238 -7.52 15.94 2.90
N PRO A 239 -6.58 16.72 3.46
CA PRO A 239 -6.62 18.18 3.36
C PRO A 239 -6.40 18.65 1.92
N GLU A 240 -6.59 19.96 1.73
CA GLU A 240 -6.29 20.63 0.47
C GLU A 240 -4.84 20.37 0.03
N HIS A 241 -4.65 19.97 -1.23
CA HIS A 241 -3.35 19.58 -1.76
C HIS A 241 -3.20 19.97 -3.23
N CYS A 242 -1.96 20.07 -3.69
CA CYS A 242 -1.68 20.38 -5.08
C CYS A 242 -2.20 19.28 -6.00
N CYS A 243 -2.99 19.63 -7.02
CA CYS A 243 -3.53 18.67 -8.00
C CYS A 243 -2.46 18.03 -8.91
N ARG A 244 -1.22 18.53 -8.88
CA ARG A 244 -0.10 18.02 -9.70
C ARG A 244 0.86 17.15 -8.90
N CYS A 245 1.37 17.66 -7.79
CA CYS A 245 2.39 16.96 -6.98
C CYS A 245 1.86 16.37 -5.69
N HIS A 246 0.56 16.53 -5.39
CA HIS A 246 -0.10 16.01 -4.20
C HIS A 246 0.45 16.48 -2.85
N ALA A 247 1.45 17.36 -2.86
CA ALA A 247 1.94 18.00 -1.65
C ALA A 247 0.86 18.87 -0.99
N PRO A 248 0.88 19.00 0.35
CA PRO A 248 -0.04 19.87 1.08
C PRO A 248 -0.07 21.28 0.51
N TRP A 249 -1.27 21.82 0.32
CA TRP A 249 -1.43 23.16 -0.23
C TRP A 249 -1.21 24.19 0.88
N LYS A 250 -0.15 25.00 0.74
CA LYS A 250 0.13 26.15 1.59
C LYS A 250 0.18 27.39 0.70
N PRO A 251 -0.90 28.18 0.62
CA PRO A 251 -0.90 29.37 -0.23
C PRO A 251 0.14 30.36 0.30
N ASP A 252 0.92 30.94 -0.62
CA ASP A 252 1.78 32.08 -0.29
C ASP A 252 0.91 33.34 -0.23
N LEU A 253 0.50 33.74 0.98
CA LEU A 253 -0.38 34.89 1.22
C LEU A 253 0.19 36.22 0.73
N ARG A 254 1.48 36.27 0.36
CA ARG A 254 2.14 37.47 -0.17
C ARG A 254 2.02 37.63 -1.68
N LYS A 255 1.49 36.64 -2.41
CA LYS A 255 1.38 36.67 -3.87
C LYS A 255 -0.06 36.83 -4.32
N SER A 256 -0.28 37.64 -5.36
CA SER A 256 -1.59 37.84 -5.98
C SER A 256 -2.17 36.56 -6.61
N MET A 257 -1.31 35.60 -6.97
CA MET A 257 -1.71 34.29 -7.48
C MET A 257 -1.14 33.18 -6.58
N SER A 258 -2.03 32.33 -6.07
CA SER A 258 -1.64 31.13 -5.32
C SER A 258 -0.92 30.15 -6.26
N SER A 259 0.24 29.68 -5.83
CA SER A 259 1.02 28.65 -6.53
C SER A 259 1.51 27.62 -5.55
N CYS A 260 1.64 26.37 -6.00
CA CYS A 260 2.19 25.31 -5.18
C CYS A 260 3.64 25.64 -4.78
N GLN A 261 3.94 25.63 -3.48
CA GLN A 261 5.30 25.91 -3.01
C GLN A 261 6.33 24.86 -3.47
N ILE A 262 5.88 23.63 -3.74
CA ILE A 262 6.71 22.47 -4.10
C ILE A 262 6.98 22.41 -5.61
N CYS A 263 5.94 22.33 -6.45
CA CYS A 263 6.09 22.16 -7.91
C CYS A 263 5.83 23.44 -8.73
N LYS A 264 5.55 24.58 -8.06
CA LYS A 264 5.25 25.88 -8.68
C LYS A 264 4.02 25.93 -9.60
N TYR A 265 3.20 24.88 -9.62
CA TYR A 265 1.94 24.86 -10.35
C TYR A 265 1.05 26.06 -9.96
N GLN A 266 0.55 26.78 -10.96
CA GLN A 266 -0.39 27.89 -10.82
C GLN A 266 -1.78 27.38 -11.20
N GLY A 267 -2.70 27.39 -10.25
CA GLY A 267 -4.05 26.88 -10.44
C GLY A 267 -4.72 26.57 -9.11
N GLN A 268 -5.92 26.01 -9.19
CA GLN A 268 -6.67 25.63 -7.99
C GLN A 268 -6.15 24.30 -7.44
N PRO A 269 -5.97 24.19 -6.12
CA PRO A 269 -5.71 22.90 -5.48
C PRO A 269 -6.93 21.98 -5.52
N ASN A 270 -6.69 20.69 -5.30
CA ASN A 270 -7.75 19.77 -4.96
C ASN A 270 -8.30 20.15 -3.58
N LYS A 271 -9.62 20.32 -3.49
CA LYS A 271 -10.29 20.64 -2.22
C LYS A 271 -10.11 19.50 -1.21
N CYS A 272 -10.28 19.86 0.06
CA CYS A 272 -10.44 18.87 1.13
C CYS A 272 -11.51 17.86 0.74
N HIS A 273 -11.21 16.58 0.87
CA HIS A 273 -12.17 15.51 0.62
C HIS A 273 -12.18 14.51 1.76
N GLN A 274 -13.34 13.93 1.98
CA GLN A 274 -13.58 12.92 3.00
C GLN A 274 -14.02 11.63 2.29
N GLY A 275 -13.36 10.53 2.62
CA GLY A 275 -13.74 9.19 2.21
C GLY A 275 -13.87 8.28 3.42
N PHE A 276 -14.28 7.04 3.22
CA PHE A 276 -14.22 6.04 4.27
C PHE A 276 -12.76 5.62 4.48
N VAL A 277 -12.39 5.35 5.74
CA VAL A 277 -11.13 4.66 6.03
C VAL A 277 -11.12 3.30 5.31
N GLN A 278 -9.91 2.80 5.04
CA GLN A 278 -9.76 1.45 4.57
C GLN A 278 -10.36 0.49 5.61
N GLY A 279 -11.52 -0.09 5.29
CA GLY A 279 -12.25 -0.94 6.22
C GLY A 279 -11.51 -2.25 6.51
N LYS A 280 -11.94 -2.93 7.58
CA LYS A 280 -11.36 -4.19 8.09
C LYS A 280 -11.49 -5.39 7.14
N ARG A 281 -12.06 -5.24 5.94
CA ARG A 281 -12.24 -6.35 5.00
C ARG A 281 -10.89 -7.05 4.68
N PRO A 282 -10.86 -8.39 4.68
CA PRO A 282 -12.00 -9.30 4.74
C PRO A 282 -12.48 -9.70 6.14
N TYR A 283 -11.97 -9.10 7.22
CA TYR A 283 -12.26 -9.52 8.59
C TYR A 283 -13.65 -9.13 9.11
N TRP A 284 -14.31 -10.08 9.79
CA TRP A 284 -15.59 -9.96 10.49
C TRP A 284 -15.50 -10.63 11.85
N LYS A 285 -16.44 -10.36 12.77
CA LYS A 285 -16.47 -11.09 14.05
C LYS A 285 -16.79 -12.56 13.79
N LEU A 286 -16.01 -13.49 14.36
CA LEU A 286 -16.20 -14.93 14.13
C LEU A 286 -17.64 -15.38 14.42
N ARG A 287 -18.22 -14.90 15.53
CA ARG A 287 -19.60 -15.20 15.92
C ARG A 287 -20.65 -14.80 14.87
N GLN A 288 -20.36 -13.81 14.01
CA GLN A 288 -21.30 -13.36 12.97
C GLN A 288 -21.51 -14.41 11.90
N PHE A 289 -20.53 -15.29 11.63
CA PHE A 289 -20.63 -16.29 10.57
C PHE A 289 -20.51 -17.74 11.05
N LEU A 290 -20.02 -17.98 12.28
CA LEU A 290 -20.03 -19.30 12.91
C LEU A 290 -21.18 -19.49 13.90
N GLY A 291 -21.76 -18.41 14.43
CA GLY A 291 -22.60 -18.47 15.63
C GLY A 291 -21.77 -18.56 16.92
N GLU A 292 -22.39 -18.28 18.07
CA GLU A 292 -21.67 -18.12 19.35
C GLU A 292 -21.00 -19.41 19.82
N GLN A 293 -21.74 -20.53 19.88
CA GLN A 293 -21.23 -21.81 20.36
C GLN A 293 -20.09 -22.34 19.48
N GLN A 294 -20.25 -22.30 18.15
CA GLN A 294 -19.25 -22.80 17.22
C GLN A 294 -18.00 -21.91 17.19
N ALA A 295 -18.15 -20.59 17.32
CA ALA A 295 -17.01 -19.68 17.42
C ALA A 295 -16.18 -19.97 18.68
N ALA A 296 -16.82 -20.23 19.82
CA ALA A 296 -16.12 -20.60 21.05
C ALA A 296 -15.34 -21.92 20.90
N LEU A 297 -15.97 -22.96 20.36
CA LEU A 297 -15.31 -24.26 20.10
C LEU A 297 -14.14 -24.12 19.13
N PHE A 298 -14.33 -23.38 18.03
CA PHE A 298 -13.29 -23.12 17.05
C PHE A 298 -12.08 -22.39 17.67
N LEU A 299 -12.33 -21.36 18.50
CA LEU A 299 -11.26 -20.61 19.15
C LEU A 299 -10.48 -21.45 20.15
N GLU A 300 -11.15 -22.36 20.87
CA GLU A 300 -10.49 -23.30 21.77
C GLU A 300 -9.56 -24.24 20.99
N GLN A 301 -10.05 -24.84 19.90
CA GLN A 301 -9.24 -25.68 19.02
C GLN A 301 -8.06 -24.92 18.41
N TYR A 302 -8.29 -23.67 18.01
CA TYR A 302 -7.25 -22.79 17.46
C TYR A 302 -6.15 -22.52 18.48
N ARG A 303 -6.49 -22.16 19.72
CA ARG A 303 -5.51 -21.91 20.80
C ARG A 303 -4.68 -23.15 21.13
N GLN A 304 -5.34 -24.30 21.25
CA GLN A 304 -4.67 -25.59 21.48
C GLN A 304 -3.63 -25.89 20.39
N ARG A 305 -3.94 -25.61 19.12
CA ARG A 305 -3.01 -25.77 18.01
C ARG A 305 -1.82 -24.80 18.07
N GLU A 306 -2.06 -23.55 18.44
CA GLU A 306 -1.00 -22.54 18.60
C GLU A 306 -0.13 -22.76 19.84
N GLY A 307 -0.46 -23.74 20.70
CA GLY A 307 0.23 -24.00 21.96
C GLY A 307 -0.05 -22.93 23.02
N ARG A 308 -1.25 -22.34 22.99
CA ARG A 308 -1.73 -21.32 23.94
C ARG A 308 -2.82 -21.89 24.85
#